data_AF-A0A9D4FSL2-F1
#
_entry.id   AF-A0A9D4FSL2-F1
#
_cell.length_a   1.000
_cell.length_b   1.000
_cell.length_c   1.000
_cell.angle_alpha   90.00
_cell.angle_beta   90.00
_cell.angle_gamma   90.00
#
_symmetry.space_group_name_H-M   'P 1'
#
loop_
_entity.id
_entity.type
_entity.pdbx_description
1 polymer ?
#
loop_
_entity_poly.entity_id
_entity_poly.type
_entity_poly.pdbx_seq_one_letter_code
_entity_poly.pdbx_strand_id
1 'polypeptide(L)'
;MLLDLDPIFSSTDVRQLCKRLTVVPGNDHLSIQANENATILMKVLIRSTFCSKRVIEEFRLSNEAFDWLIGEIETKFQHAQV
;
A
#
# COMPACT_ATOMS: atom_id res chain seq x y z
N MET A 1 -11.99 -0.42 24.27
CA MET A 1 -11.65 -1.17 23.06
C MET A 1 -10.41 -0.51 22.49
N LEU A 2 -9.24 -1.02 22.87
CA LEU A 2 -7.95 -0.44 22.50
C LEU A 2 -7.73 -0.72 21.01
N LEU A 3 -7.46 0.35 20.26
CA LEU A 3 -7.03 0.26 18.87
C LEU A 3 -5.59 -0.29 18.88
N ASP A 4 -5.46 -1.61 18.83
CA ASP A 4 -4.17 -2.30 18.88
C ASP A 4 -3.39 -2.25 17.55
N LEU A 5 -3.63 -1.24 16.70
CA LEU A 5 -2.86 -1.11 15.46
C LEU A 5 -1.49 -0.48 15.77
N ASP A 6 -0.43 -1.28 15.64
CA ASP A 6 0.94 -0.81 15.85
C ASP A 6 1.33 0.14 14.70
N PRO A 7 1.74 1.40 14.97
CA PRO A 7 2.20 2.34 13.96
C PRO A 7 3.34 1.82 13.08
N ILE A 8 4.22 0.98 13.63
CA ILE A 8 5.35 0.37 12.92
C ILE A 8 4.84 -0.68 11.94
N PHE A 9 3.91 -1.52 12.39
CA PHE A 9 3.26 -2.54 11.56
C PHE A 9 2.60 -1.89 10.35
N SER A 10 1.73 -0.90 10.58
CA SER A 10 1.01 -0.22 9.49
C SER A 10 1.95 0.46 8.47
N SER A 11 3.05 1.04 8.94
CA SER A 11 4.03 1.69 8.07
C SER A 11 4.83 0.68 7.22
N THR A 12 5.07 -0.51 7.76
CA THR A 12 5.81 -1.59 7.12
C THR A 12 4.95 -2.23 6.04
N ASP A 13 3.68 -2.51 6.32
CA ASP A 13 2.78 -3.14 5.35
C ASP A 13 2.45 -2.23 4.19
N VAL A 14 2.25 -0.93 4.42
CA VAL A 14 2.11 0.06 3.35
C VAL A 14 3.34 0.05 2.43
N ARG A 15 4.54 -0.07 3.01
CA ARG A 15 5.78 -0.16 2.24
C ARG A 15 5.86 -1.45 1.43
N GLN A 16 5.41 -2.58 1.99
CA GLN A 16 5.40 -3.86 1.28
C GLN A 16 4.35 -3.87 0.17
N LEU A 17 3.15 -3.35 0.42
CA LEU A 17 2.12 -3.16 -0.59
C LEU A 17 2.66 -2.37 -1.79
N CYS A 18 3.32 -1.23 -1.53
CA CYS A 18 3.90 -0.39 -2.59
C CYS A 18 4.93 -1.13 -3.45
N LYS A 19 5.64 -2.12 -2.91
CA LYS A 19 6.61 -2.93 -3.66
C LYS A 19 5.94 -4.00 -4.54
N ARG A 20 4.73 -4.45 -4.16
CA ARG A 20 3.96 -5.44 -4.93
C ARG A 20 3.15 -4.83 -6.07
N LEU A 21 3.05 -3.49 -6.13
CA LEU A 21 2.44 -2.78 -7.24
C LEU A 21 3.36 -2.83 -8.47
N THR A 22 3.10 -3.81 -9.34
CA THR A 22 3.85 -4.02 -10.59
C THR A 22 2.92 -3.80 -11.77
N VAL A 23 3.25 -2.81 -12.60
CA VAL A 23 2.63 -2.51 -13.91
C VAL A 23 3.56 -2.94 -15.04
N VAL A 24 4.87 -2.70 -14.89
CA VAL A 24 5.88 -3.12 -15.87
C VAL A 24 6.66 -4.31 -15.27
N PRO A 25 6.45 -5.54 -15.75
CA PRO A 25 7.20 -6.70 -15.27
C PRO A 25 8.64 -6.68 -15.82
N GLY A 26 9.61 -7.01 -14.99
CA GLY A 26 11.01 -7.13 -15.39
C GLY A 26 11.98 -6.79 -14.25
N ASN A 27 13.17 -7.38 -14.30
CA ASN A 27 14.22 -7.19 -13.29
C ASN A 27 15.42 -6.38 -13.82
N ASP A 28 15.40 -5.99 -15.09
CA ASP A 28 16.42 -5.11 -15.66
C ASP A 28 16.17 -3.66 -15.21
N HIS A 29 17.23 -2.85 -15.32
CA HIS A 29 17.20 -1.47 -14.82
C HIS A 29 16.12 -0.62 -15.50
N LEU A 30 15.85 -0.83 -16.80
CA LEU A 30 14.85 -0.07 -17.53
C LEU A 30 13.44 -0.43 -17.06
N SER A 31 13.14 -1.72 -16.91
CA SER A 31 11.85 -2.20 -16.38
C SER A 31 11.57 -1.68 -14.97
N ILE A 32 12.57 -1.67 -14.09
CA ILE A 32 12.43 -1.14 -12.72
C ILE A 32 12.10 0.35 -12.74
N GLN A 33 12.82 1.14 -13.54
CA GLN A 33 12.56 2.58 -13.67
C GLN A 33 11.19 2.86 -14.29
N ALA A 34 10.82 2.10 -15.32
CA ALA A 34 9.51 2.21 -15.96
C ALA A 34 8.38 1.89 -14.97
N ASN A 35 8.52 0.83 -14.16
CA ASN A 35 7.54 0.49 -13.13
C ASN A 35 7.45 1.57 -12.04
N GLU A 36 8.58 2.11 -11.59
CA GLU A 36 8.59 3.19 -10.60
C GLU A 36 7.84 4.42 -11.12
N ASN A 37 8.11 4.83 -12.35
CA ASN A 37 7.43 5.95 -13.00
C ASN A 37 5.92 5.69 -13.19
N ALA A 38 5.53 4.47 -13.58
CA ALA A 38 4.14 4.09 -13.77
C ALA A 38 3.34 4.06 -12.45
N THR A 39 4.01 3.81 -11.32
CA THR A 39 3.35 3.57 -10.02
C THR A 39 3.51 4.73 -9.03
N ILE A 40 4.32 5.75 -9.36
CA ILE A 40 4.67 6.84 -8.42
C ILE A 40 3.45 7.52 -7.81
N LEU A 41 2.46 7.90 -8.63
CA LEU A 41 1.26 8.59 -8.15
C LEU A 41 0.44 7.71 -7.21
N MET A 42 0.27 6.43 -7.55
CA MET A 42 -0.46 5.48 -6.72
C MET A 42 0.24 5.24 -5.38
N LYS A 43 1.57 5.09 -5.40
CA LYS A 43 2.40 4.95 -4.19
C LYS A 43 2.26 6.18 -3.29
N VAL A 44 2.27 7.39 -3.86
CA VAL A 44 2.06 8.64 -3.11
C VAL A 44 0.69 8.66 -2.45
N LEU A 45 -0.37 8.31 -3.19
CA LEU A 45 -1.74 8.27 -2.67
C LEU A 45 -1.90 7.29 -1.51
N ILE A 46 -1.39 6.06 -1.66
CA ILE A 46 -1.47 5.04 -0.62
C ILE A 46 -0.73 5.52 0.64
N ARG A 47 0.47 6.08 0.49
CA ARG A 47 1.27 6.56 1.63
C ARG A 47 0.65 7.76 2.35
N SER A 48 0.01 8.68 1.62
CA SER A 48 -0.64 9.86 2.22
C SER A 48 -1.98 9.51 2.88
N THR A 49 -2.67 8.49 2.37
CA THR A 49 -3.94 8.02 2.91
C THR A 49 -3.72 7.14 4.14
N PHE A 50 -2.79 6.18 4.07
CA PHE A 50 -2.55 5.19 5.11
C PHE A 50 -1.35 5.50 6.01
N CYS A 51 -1.06 6.78 6.25
CA CYS A 51 -0.04 7.11 7.24
C CYS A 51 -0.53 6.74 8.65
N SER A 52 0.36 6.24 9.51
CA SER A 52 -0.01 5.59 10.78
C SER A 52 -0.92 6.46 11.65
N LYS A 53 -0.71 7.78 11.66
CA LYS A 53 -1.57 8.73 12.37
C LYS A 53 -3.03 8.68 11.89
N ARG A 54 -3.27 8.76 10.57
CA ARG A 54 -4.63 8.77 10.01
C ARG A 54 -5.33 7.44 10.22
N VAL A 55 -4.60 6.33 10.07
CA VAL A 55 -5.16 5.00 10.27
C VAL A 55 -5.64 4.78 11.70
N ILE A 56 -4.88 5.26 12.69
CA ILE A 56 -5.20 5.09 14.11
C ILE A 56 -6.22 6.12 14.60
N GLU A 57 -6.01 7.40 14.29
CA GLU A 57 -6.80 8.50 14.87
C GLU A 57 -8.08 8.80 14.09
N GLU A 58 -8.00 8.84 12.75
CA GLU A 58 -9.13 9.20 11.87
C GLU A 58 -9.98 7.98 11.52
N PHE A 59 -9.35 6.94 10.96
CA PHE A 59 -10.06 5.75 10.46
C PHE A 59 -10.35 4.72 11.54
N ARG A 60 -9.56 4.72 12.62
CA ARG A 60 -9.73 3.82 13.76
C ARG A 60 -9.85 2.35 13.31
N LEU A 61 -8.92 1.90 12.47
CA LEU A 61 -8.91 0.52 11.98
C LEU A 61 -8.28 -0.44 12.99
N SER A 62 -8.86 -1.64 13.14
CA SER A 62 -8.20 -2.77 13.80
C SER A 62 -7.10 -3.37 12.90
N ASN A 63 -6.18 -4.16 13.45
CA ASN A 63 -5.20 -4.91 12.64
C ASN A 63 -5.88 -5.75 11.55
N GLU A 64 -6.92 -6.51 11.91
CA GLU A 64 -7.65 -7.36 10.96
C GLU A 64 -8.28 -6.55 9.81
N ALA A 65 -8.89 -5.40 10.12
CA ALA A 65 -9.49 -4.54 9.11
C ALA A 65 -8.42 -3.90 8.21
N PHE A 66 -7.27 -3.53 8.77
CA PHE A 66 -6.15 -2.98 8.03
C PHE A 66 -5.51 -4.03 7.11
N ASP A 67 -5.25 -5.24 7.60
CA ASP A 67 -4.70 -6.35 6.82
C ASP A 67 -5.61 -6.72 5.65
N TRP A 68 -6.91 -6.83 5.91
CA TRP A 68 -7.90 -7.07 4.87
C TRP A 68 -7.87 -5.96 3.81
N LEU A 69 -7.83 -4.70 4.23
CA LEU A 69 -7.81 -3.55 3.32
C LEU A 69 -6.56 -3.50 2.45
N ILE A 70 -5.39 -3.83 3.01
CA ILE A 70 -4.13 -3.92 2.23
C ILE A 70 -4.24 -4.99 1.13
N GLY A 71 -4.80 -6.15 1.45
CA GLY A 71 -5.04 -7.22 0.46
C GLY A 71 -6.07 -6.84 -0.60
N GLU A 72 -7.13 -6.13 -0.21
CA GLU A 72 -8.16 -5.65 -1.14
C GLU A 72 -7.61 -4.59 -2.10
N ILE A 73 -6.75 -3.67 -1.63
CA ILE A 73 -6.08 -2.68 -2.50
C ILE A 73 -5.23 -3.38 -3.57
N GLU A 74 -4.43 -4.37 -3.17
CA GLU A 74 -3.62 -5.15 -4.11
C GLU A 74 -4.48 -5.87 -5.14
N THR A 75 -5.54 -6.54 -4.68
CA THR A 75 -6.48 -7.27 -5.54
C THR A 75 -7.16 -6.34 -6.53
N LYS A 76 -7.65 -5.17 -6.10
CA LYS A 76 -8.30 -4.18 -6.97
C LYS A 76 -7.31 -3.55 -7.94
N PHE A 77 -6.08 -3.31 -7.51
CA PHE A 77 -5.03 -2.78 -8.38
C PHE A 77 -4.76 -3.74 -9.54
N GLN A 78 -4.57 -5.03 -9.26
CA GLN A 78 -4.33 -6.05 -10.29
C GLN A 78 -5.52 -6.18 -11.25
N HIS A 79 -6.75 -6.17 -10.74
CA HIS A 79 -7.95 -6.23 -11.60
C HIS A 79 -8.16 -4.98 -12.48
N ALA A 80 -7.61 -3.82 -12.08
CA ALA A 80 -7.75 -2.58 -12.83
C ALA A 80 -6.67 -2.38 -13.91
N GLN A 81 -5.72 -3.31 -14.03
CA GLN A 81 -4.73 -3.30 -15.11
C GLN A 81 -5.42 -3.66 -16.43
N VAL A 82 -5.12 -2.90 -17.48
CA VAL A 82 -5.67 -3.06 -18.84
C VAL A 82 -4.66 -3.78 -19.71
#